data_AF-A0A5L8JFE5-F1
#
_entry.id   AF-A0A5L8JFE5-F1
#
_cell.length_a   1.000
_cell.length_b   1.000
_cell.length_c   1.000
_cell.angle_alpha   90.00
_cell.angle_beta   90.00
_cell.angle_gamma   90.00
#
_symmetry.space_group_name_H-M   'P 1'
#
loop_
_entity.id
_entity.type
_entity.pdbx_description
1 polymer ?
#
loop_
_entity_poly.entity_id
_entity_poly.type
_entity_poly.pdbx_seq_one_letter_code
_entity_poly.pdbx_strand_id
1 'polypeptide(L)'
;MKKAFTLIEIIIVLVIVGIMASFTIPKLNRNDLRLAADQIVSHIRYTQHLAIIDDKFDTKDTNWYKGRWQIFFTKTIETKNKQTYNIFNDIIGDSAGFPNKTELAKNPLNPSKYMSSGYSGAIDSNSPEASKELNLEDTYNIINVKLQDGCSKRRYI
;
A
#
# COMPACT_ATOMS: atom_id res chain seq x y z
N MET A 1 13.99 -42.74 48.27
CA MET A 1 14.15 -43.38 46.94
C MET A 1 13.84 -42.34 45.88
N LYS A 2 14.80 -41.96 45.02
CA LYS A 2 14.54 -41.04 43.90
C LYS A 2 13.88 -41.85 42.78
N LYS A 3 12.62 -41.55 42.44
CA LYS A 3 11.96 -42.13 41.26
C LYS A 3 12.55 -41.47 40.02
N ALA A 4 13.18 -42.25 39.16
CA ALA A 4 13.64 -41.80 37.86
C ALA A 4 12.49 -41.88 36.87
N PHE A 5 12.42 -40.91 35.96
CA PHE A 5 11.45 -40.89 34.88
C PHE A 5 11.83 -41.94 33.84
N THR A 6 10.85 -42.71 33.35
CA THR A 6 11.11 -43.75 32.35
C THR A 6 11.14 -43.17 30.93
N LEU A 7 11.89 -43.80 30.02
CA LEU A 7 11.96 -43.38 28.62
C LEU A 7 10.58 -43.35 27.96
N ILE A 8 9.73 -44.33 28.28
CA ILE A 8 8.38 -44.43 27.71
C ILE A 8 7.46 -43.30 28.21
N GLU A 9 7.56 -42.89 29.49
CA GLU A 9 6.82 -41.74 29.99
C GLU A 9 7.23 -40.45 29.27
N ILE A 10 8.51 -40.27 28.96
CA ILE A 10 8.98 -39.10 28.20
C ILE A 10 8.32 -39.05 26.81
N ILE A 11 8.27 -40.19 26.12
CA ILE A 11 7.66 -40.26 24.79
C ILE A 11 6.16 -39.90 24.85
N ILE A 12 5.43 -40.44 25.83
CA ILE A 12 4.00 -40.14 26.02
C ILE A 12 3.80 -38.65 26.31
N VAL A 13 4.61 -38.06 27.19
CA VAL A 13 4.54 -36.63 27.51
C VAL A 13 4.80 -35.76 26.27
N LEU A 14 5.79 -36.10 25.44
CA LEU A 14 6.08 -35.35 24.21
C LEU A 14 4.93 -35.42 23.21
N VAL A 15 4.29 -36.58 23.05
CA VAL A 15 3.12 -36.73 22.18
C VAL A 15 1.96 -35.87 22.70
N ILE A 16 1.68 -35.91 24.00
CA ILE A 16 0.60 -35.13 24.61
C ILE A 16 0.86 -33.63 24.46
N VAL A 17 2.08 -33.17 24.75
CA VAL A 17 2.47 -31.76 24.60
C VAL A 17 2.38 -31.32 23.13
N GLY A 18 2.78 -32.18 22.18
CA GLY A 18 2.66 -31.90 20.75
C GLY A 18 1.20 -31.72 20.30
N ILE A 19 0.29 -32.56 20.78
CA ILE A 19 -1.14 -32.44 20.51
C ILE A 19 -1.70 -31.17 21.17
N MET A 20 -1.37 -30.90 22.42
CA MET A 20 -1.84 -29.69 23.12
C MET A 20 -1.33 -28.41 22.47
N ALA A 21 -0.09 -28.40 21.96
CA ALA A 21 0.46 -27.27 21.22
C ALA A 21 -0.39 -26.93 19.98
N SER A 22 -0.94 -27.92 19.29
CA SER A 22 -1.75 -27.70 18.08
C SER A 22 -3.05 -26.91 18.33
N PHE A 23 -3.66 -27.04 19.51
CA PHE A 23 -4.92 -26.38 19.85
C PHE A 23 -4.73 -25.08 20.64
N THR A 24 -3.55 -24.87 21.23
CA THR A 24 -3.26 -23.70 22.07
C THR A 24 -2.65 -22.53 21.31
N ILE A 25 -2.26 -22.71 20.04
CA ILE A 25 -1.79 -21.60 19.20
C ILE A 25 -2.97 -20.64 18.96
N PRO A 26 -2.93 -19.41 19.51
CA PRO A 26 -3.99 -18.45 19.30
C PRO A 26 -4.04 -18.08 17.81
N LYS A 27 -5.24 -18.09 17.23
CA LYS A 27 -5.45 -17.47 15.92
C LYS A 27 -5.24 -15.97 16.07
N LEU A 28 -4.12 -15.45 15.57
CA LEU A 28 -3.91 -14.02 15.44
C LEU A 28 -4.97 -13.47 14.48
N ASN A 29 -5.99 -12.81 15.03
CA ASN A 29 -7.01 -12.13 14.23
C ASN A 29 -6.38 -10.89 13.60
N ARG A 30 -5.87 -11.05 12.38
CA ARG A 30 -5.37 -9.95 11.56
C ARG A 30 -6.55 -9.10 11.09
N ASN A 31 -6.52 -7.80 11.40
CA ASN A 31 -7.53 -6.84 10.92
C ASN A 31 -7.00 -6.13 9.67
N ASP A 32 -7.31 -6.69 8.49
CA ASP A 32 -6.83 -6.17 7.21
C ASP A 32 -7.29 -4.76 6.89
N LEU A 33 -8.51 -4.39 7.33
CA LEU A 33 -9.01 -3.03 7.16
C LEU A 33 -8.17 -2.02 7.95
N ARG A 34 -7.81 -2.36 9.20
CA ARG A 34 -6.94 -1.50 10.01
C ARG A 34 -5.56 -1.37 9.38
N LEU A 35 -4.95 -2.48 8.95
CA LEU A 35 -3.63 -2.46 8.32
C LEU A 35 -3.62 -1.65 7.01
N ALA A 36 -4.64 -1.82 6.17
CA ALA A 36 -4.81 -1.02 4.96
C ALA A 36 -4.95 0.47 5.28
N ALA A 37 -5.76 0.82 6.29
CA ALA A 37 -5.93 2.20 6.72
C ALA A 37 -4.61 2.82 7.23
N ASP A 38 -3.88 2.10 8.08
CA ASP A 38 -2.61 2.57 8.63
C ASP A 38 -1.56 2.77 7.51
N GLN A 39 -1.51 1.84 6.55
CA GLN A 39 -0.66 1.97 5.35
C GLN A 39 -1.03 3.21 4.53
N ILE A 40 -2.31 3.39 4.21
CA ILE A 40 -2.79 4.52 3.41
C ILE A 40 -2.49 5.84 4.14
N VAL A 41 -2.72 5.92 5.45
CA VAL A 41 -2.41 7.13 6.25
C VAL A 41 -0.92 7.44 6.22
N SER A 42 -0.06 6.43 6.36
CA SER A 42 1.39 6.60 6.23
C SER A 42 1.77 7.17 4.86
N HIS A 43 1.19 6.63 3.80
CA HIS A 43 1.45 7.10 2.44
C HIS A 43 0.85 8.46 2.12
N ILE A 44 -0.29 8.84 2.71
CA ILE A 44 -0.82 10.20 2.62
C ILE A 44 0.17 11.19 3.24
N ARG A 45 0.72 10.88 4.42
CA ARG A 45 1.74 11.73 5.06
C ARG A 45 3.02 11.81 4.23
N TYR A 46 3.39 10.72 3.59
CA TYR A 46 4.51 10.72 2.65
C TYR A 46 4.23 11.62 1.43
N THR A 47 3.06 11.53 0.81
CA THR A 47 2.65 12.44 -0.28
C THR A 47 2.64 13.90 0.18
N GLN A 48 2.17 14.18 1.39
CA GLN A 48 2.23 15.51 1.99
C GLN A 48 3.67 15.99 2.17
N HIS A 49 4.57 15.13 2.64
CA HIS A 49 5.97 15.44 2.78
C HIS A 49 6.59 15.80 1.41
N LEU A 50 6.33 15.00 0.37
CA LEU A 50 6.74 15.29 -1.00
C LEU A 50 6.22 16.66 -1.47
N ALA A 51 4.96 16.98 -1.20
CA ALA A 51 4.36 18.27 -1.56
C ALA A 51 4.95 19.47 -0.80
N ILE A 52 5.51 19.28 0.39
CA ILE A 52 6.15 20.35 1.16
C ILE A 52 7.57 20.63 0.67
N ILE A 53 8.31 19.58 0.27
CA ILE A 53 9.70 19.71 -0.16
C ILE A 53 9.84 20.11 -1.63
N ASP A 54 8.85 19.79 -2.45
CA ASP A 54 8.85 20.00 -3.90
C ASP A 54 7.78 21.04 -4.26
N ASP A 55 8.20 22.31 -4.28
CA ASP A 55 7.34 23.42 -4.68
C ASP A 55 7.10 23.39 -6.20
N LYS A 56 5.82 23.25 -6.56
CA LYS A 56 5.36 23.24 -7.96
C LYS A 56 4.91 24.60 -8.44
N PHE A 57 4.90 25.62 -7.60
CA PHE A 57 4.41 26.94 -7.97
C PHE A 57 5.30 27.59 -9.03
N ASP A 58 4.69 27.97 -10.15
CA ASP A 58 5.33 28.81 -11.17
C ASP A 58 4.35 29.87 -11.66
N THR A 59 4.75 31.14 -11.51
CA THR A 59 3.99 32.31 -11.99
C THR A 59 3.83 32.36 -13.51
N LYS A 60 4.69 31.65 -14.26
CA LYS A 60 4.69 31.64 -15.73
C LYS A 60 3.84 30.52 -16.32
N ASP A 61 3.50 29.52 -15.53
CA ASP A 61 2.68 28.38 -15.95
C ASP A 61 1.29 28.46 -15.34
N THR A 62 0.26 28.70 -16.15
CA THR A 62 -1.13 28.72 -15.68
C THR A 62 -1.63 27.37 -15.14
N ASN A 63 -0.97 26.28 -15.49
CA ASN A 63 -1.32 24.91 -15.12
C ASN A 63 -0.44 24.32 -14.02
N TRP A 64 0.42 25.12 -13.39
CA TRP A 64 1.38 24.66 -12.37
C TRP A 64 0.76 23.75 -11.30
N TYR A 65 -0.50 24.03 -10.93
CA TYR A 65 -1.24 23.33 -9.88
C TYR A 65 -1.58 21.87 -10.24
N LYS A 66 -1.58 21.52 -11.53
CA LYS A 66 -1.82 20.15 -11.99
C LYS A 66 -0.64 19.24 -11.68
N GLY A 67 0.57 19.80 -11.64
CA GLY A 67 1.80 19.10 -11.29
C GLY A 67 1.97 18.73 -9.82
N ARG A 68 0.97 18.96 -8.95
CA ARG A 68 1.06 18.66 -7.52
C ARG A 68 1.13 17.15 -7.27
N TRP A 69 1.83 16.79 -6.20
CA TRP A 69 1.85 15.42 -5.71
C TRP A 69 0.45 14.95 -5.33
N GLN A 70 0.08 13.76 -5.80
CA GLN A 70 -1.23 13.18 -5.56
C GLN A 70 -1.12 11.71 -5.17
N ILE A 71 -2.11 11.25 -4.41
CA ILE A 71 -2.39 9.84 -4.18
C ILE A 71 -3.64 9.48 -4.99
N PHE A 72 -3.51 8.54 -5.91
CA PHE A 72 -4.54 8.25 -6.90
C PHE A 72 -4.97 6.79 -6.81
N PHE A 73 -6.19 6.57 -6.32
CA PHE A 73 -6.81 5.27 -6.22
C PHE A 73 -7.38 4.85 -7.58
N THR A 74 -6.97 3.66 -8.05
CA THR A 74 -7.27 3.23 -9.41
C THR A 74 -7.67 1.77 -9.48
N LYS A 75 -8.49 1.48 -10.49
CA LYS A 75 -8.73 0.13 -11.00
C LYS A 75 -8.48 0.18 -12.49
N THR A 76 -7.48 -0.54 -12.96
CA THR A 76 -7.08 -0.52 -14.37
C THR A 76 -6.99 -1.94 -14.91
N ILE A 77 -7.02 -2.09 -16.23
CA ILE A 77 -6.83 -3.38 -16.88
C ILE A 77 -5.46 -3.97 -16.53
N GLU A 78 -4.42 -3.13 -16.43
CA GLU A 78 -3.05 -3.50 -16.03
C GLU A 78 -3.02 -4.21 -14.68
N THR A 79 -3.86 -3.76 -13.73
CA THR A 79 -3.97 -4.35 -12.41
C THR A 79 -5.08 -5.39 -12.32
N LYS A 80 -5.57 -5.91 -13.46
CA LYS A 80 -6.71 -6.85 -13.55
C LYS A 80 -7.98 -6.33 -12.86
N ASN A 81 -8.22 -5.02 -12.95
CA ASN A 81 -9.30 -4.28 -12.31
C ASN A 81 -9.31 -4.33 -10.77
N LYS A 82 -8.18 -4.71 -10.15
CA LYS A 82 -8.02 -4.73 -8.70
C LYS A 82 -7.87 -3.32 -8.14
N GLN A 83 -8.34 -3.13 -6.91
CA GLN A 83 -8.19 -1.85 -6.21
C GLN A 83 -6.72 -1.61 -5.84
N THR A 84 -6.15 -0.57 -6.45
CA THR A 84 -4.75 -0.16 -6.28
C THR A 84 -4.66 1.34 -6.02
N TYR A 85 -3.47 1.84 -5.75
CA TYR A 85 -3.20 3.27 -5.78
C TYR A 85 -1.76 3.57 -6.18
N ASN A 86 -1.56 4.82 -6.64
CA ASN A 86 -0.29 5.33 -7.13
C ASN A 86 0.02 6.67 -6.46
N ILE A 87 1.31 6.99 -6.27
CA ILE A 87 1.75 8.32 -5.82
C ILE A 87 2.71 8.88 -6.86
N PHE A 88 2.35 10.03 -7.41
CA PHE A 88 3.08 10.69 -8.50
C PHE A 88 2.81 12.20 -8.49
N ASN A 89 3.64 12.95 -9.21
CA ASN A 89 3.32 14.29 -9.68
C ASN A 89 2.89 14.23 -11.16
N ASP A 90 2.16 15.19 -11.68
CA ASP A 90 1.59 15.09 -13.05
C ASP A 90 2.06 16.28 -13.89
N ILE A 91 3.32 16.21 -14.34
CA ILE A 91 4.07 17.28 -15.01
C ILE A 91 4.40 16.96 -16.48
N ILE A 92 4.22 15.72 -16.92
CA ILE A 92 4.53 15.23 -18.27
C ILE A 92 3.30 15.33 -19.15
N GLY A 93 3.50 15.85 -20.37
CA GLY A 93 2.42 16.09 -21.30
C GLY A 93 1.52 17.22 -20.82
N ASP A 94 0.20 17.02 -20.92
CA ASP A 94 -0.81 18.06 -20.60
C ASP A 94 -1.31 17.99 -19.15
N SER A 95 -0.62 17.26 -18.28
CA SER A 95 -1.06 16.94 -16.91
C SER A 95 -2.49 16.35 -16.91
N ALA A 96 -2.63 15.22 -17.59
CA ALA A 96 -3.91 14.58 -17.87
C ALA A 96 -4.47 13.78 -16.68
N GLY A 97 -3.77 13.74 -15.55
CA GLY A 97 -4.13 12.99 -14.36
C GLY A 97 -3.69 11.54 -14.38
N PHE A 98 -2.71 11.18 -15.22
CA PHE A 98 -2.28 9.79 -15.40
C PHE A 98 -0.81 9.62 -15.00
N PRO A 99 -0.49 8.63 -14.15
CA PRO A 99 0.90 8.36 -13.78
C PRO A 99 1.81 8.08 -14.97
N ASN A 100 3.01 8.65 -14.96
CA ASN A 100 4.15 8.22 -15.77
C ASN A 100 5.27 7.64 -14.87
N LYS A 101 6.07 6.70 -15.40
CA LYS A 101 7.18 6.08 -14.65
C LYS A 101 8.13 7.10 -14.01
N THR A 102 8.44 8.15 -14.74
CA THR A 102 9.42 9.18 -14.34
C THR A 102 8.88 10.15 -13.27
N GLU A 103 7.57 10.13 -13.05
CA GLU A 103 6.87 10.99 -12.10
C GLU A 103 6.44 10.26 -10.82
N LEU A 104 6.49 8.93 -10.85
CA LEU A 104 6.19 8.11 -9.69
C LEU A 104 7.15 8.43 -8.55
N ALA A 105 6.59 8.62 -7.36
CA ALA A 105 7.39 8.72 -6.15
C ALA A 105 8.19 7.42 -5.93
N LYS A 106 9.38 7.54 -5.36
CA LYS A 106 10.13 6.37 -4.88
C LYS A 106 9.48 5.80 -3.63
N ASN A 107 9.55 4.48 -3.47
CA ASN A 107 9.08 3.83 -2.26
C ASN A 107 10.04 4.15 -1.09
N PRO A 108 9.56 4.77 0.00
CA PRO A 108 10.42 5.19 1.10
C PRO A 108 11.03 4.02 1.89
N LEU A 109 10.43 2.83 1.84
CA LEU A 109 10.96 1.62 2.48
C LEU A 109 11.92 0.86 1.56
N ASN A 110 11.77 1.02 0.25
CA ASN A 110 12.63 0.37 -0.74
C ASN A 110 12.84 1.28 -1.96
N PRO A 111 13.91 2.09 -2.00
CA PRO A 111 14.16 3.06 -3.06
C PRO A 111 14.34 2.46 -4.47
N SER A 112 14.56 1.15 -4.59
CA SER A 112 14.58 0.46 -5.89
C SER A 112 13.19 0.35 -6.53
N LYS A 113 12.13 0.59 -5.76
CA LYS A 113 10.73 0.51 -6.20
C LYS A 113 10.06 1.88 -6.28
N TYR A 114 8.99 1.92 -7.05
CA TYR A 114 8.12 3.08 -7.18
C TYR A 114 6.84 2.91 -6.38
N MET A 115 6.21 4.01 -6.00
CA MET A 115 4.91 4.05 -5.35
C MET A 115 3.77 3.78 -6.34
N SER A 116 3.82 2.62 -6.98
CA SER A 116 2.77 2.07 -7.84
C SER A 116 2.82 0.55 -7.80
N SER A 117 1.65 -0.10 -7.78
CA SER A 117 1.51 -1.55 -7.97
C SER A 117 1.20 -1.94 -9.41
N GLY A 118 1.29 -1.00 -10.36
CA GLY A 118 0.90 -1.19 -11.75
C GLY A 118 -0.01 -0.07 -12.24
N TYR A 119 0.33 0.53 -13.38
CA TYR A 119 -0.51 1.48 -14.10
C TYR A 119 -0.09 1.51 -15.58
N SER A 120 -1.07 1.42 -16.48
CA SER A 120 -0.81 1.41 -17.93
C SER A 120 -0.07 2.68 -18.36
N GLY A 121 1.09 2.55 -19.00
CA GLY A 121 1.94 3.68 -19.38
C GLY A 121 2.93 4.16 -18.30
N ALA A 122 2.86 3.62 -17.08
CA ALA A 122 3.82 3.93 -16.01
C ALA A 122 4.69 2.71 -15.67
N ILE A 123 4.09 1.66 -15.12
CA ILE A 123 4.81 0.49 -14.65
C ILE A 123 3.93 -0.75 -14.78
N ASP A 124 4.50 -1.84 -15.28
CA ASP A 124 3.85 -3.15 -15.33
C ASP A 124 3.65 -3.68 -13.91
N SER A 125 2.49 -4.29 -13.65
CA SER A 125 2.14 -4.86 -12.34
C SER A 125 3.07 -6.00 -11.88
N ASN A 126 3.74 -6.68 -12.81
CA ASN A 126 4.72 -7.73 -12.54
C ASN A 126 6.16 -7.21 -12.46
N SER A 127 6.40 -5.93 -12.73
CA SER A 127 7.73 -5.34 -12.65
C SER A 127 8.33 -5.53 -11.24
N PRO A 128 9.63 -5.86 -11.13
CA PRO A 128 10.32 -5.89 -9.84
C PRO A 128 10.37 -4.51 -9.16
N GLU A 129 10.25 -3.44 -9.95
CA GLU A 129 10.24 -2.05 -9.46
C GLU A 129 8.83 -1.64 -8.93
N ALA A 130 7.80 -2.49 -9.09
CA ALA A 130 6.46 -2.22 -8.60
C ALA A 130 6.32 -2.59 -7.10
N SER A 131 5.66 -1.71 -6.34
CA SER A 131 5.33 -1.90 -4.94
C SER A 131 4.01 -2.65 -4.84
N LYS A 132 4.08 -3.99 -4.81
CA LYS A 132 2.91 -4.89 -4.80
C LYS A 132 1.99 -4.67 -3.59
N GLU A 133 2.53 -4.19 -2.47
CA GLU A 133 1.80 -3.83 -1.26
C GLU A 133 0.77 -2.69 -1.46
N LEU A 134 0.87 -1.94 -2.57
CA LEU A 134 -0.10 -0.90 -2.93
C LEU A 134 -1.34 -1.48 -3.63
N ASN A 135 -1.33 -2.77 -3.97
CA ASN A 135 -2.52 -3.49 -4.38
C ASN A 135 -3.31 -3.93 -3.15
N LEU A 136 -4.32 -3.13 -2.83
CA LEU A 136 -5.12 -3.25 -1.60
C LEU A 136 -6.00 -4.50 -1.61
N GLU A 137 -6.42 -4.95 -2.80
CA GLU A 137 -7.21 -6.16 -2.96
C GLU A 137 -6.37 -7.41 -2.69
N ASP A 138 -5.20 -7.52 -3.30
CA ASP A 138 -4.32 -8.68 -3.10
C ASP A 138 -3.69 -8.71 -1.70
N THR A 139 -3.43 -7.55 -1.10
CA THR A 139 -2.72 -7.46 0.19
C THR A 139 -3.66 -7.51 1.40
N TYR A 140 -4.86 -6.92 1.27
CA TYR A 140 -5.79 -6.69 2.39
C TYR A 140 -7.25 -7.05 2.07
N ASN A 141 -7.54 -7.66 0.91
CA ASN A 141 -8.89 -7.98 0.45
C ASN A 141 -9.83 -6.75 0.37
N ILE A 142 -9.27 -5.55 0.15
CA ILE A 142 -10.04 -4.31 -0.02
C ILE A 142 -10.40 -4.15 -1.49
N ILE A 143 -11.65 -4.47 -1.82
CA ILE A 143 -12.14 -4.45 -3.21
C ILE A 143 -12.51 -3.06 -3.71
N ASN A 144 -12.69 -2.06 -2.85
CA ASN A 144 -13.10 -0.73 -3.28
C ASN A 144 -12.72 0.36 -2.27
N VAL A 145 -12.25 1.50 -2.77
CA VAL A 145 -12.06 2.73 -1.98
C VAL A 145 -13.01 3.79 -2.53
N LYS A 146 -13.91 4.29 -1.67
CA LYS A 146 -14.85 5.36 -2.02
C LYS A 146 -14.46 6.63 -1.28
N LEU A 147 -14.17 7.69 -2.02
CA LEU A 147 -14.03 9.03 -1.47
C LEU A 147 -15.43 9.63 -1.36
N GLN A 148 -16.05 9.48 -0.19
CA GLN A 148 -17.39 10.01 0.11
C GLN A 148 -17.27 11.32 0.91
N ASP A 149 -18.31 12.15 0.88
CA ASP A 149 -18.43 13.38 1.68
C ASP A 149 -17.34 14.44 1.46
N GLY A 150 -16.80 14.51 0.24
CA GLY A 150 -15.86 15.57 -0.16
C GLY A 150 -16.45 16.98 -0.06
N CYS A 151 -15.58 17.99 -0.22
CA CYS A 151 -15.94 19.42 -0.18
C CYS A 151 -16.73 19.90 -1.41
N SER A 152 -17.83 19.23 -1.77
CA SER A 152 -18.71 19.58 -2.91
C SER A 152 -19.36 20.98 -2.81
N LYS A 153 -19.20 21.67 -1.67
CA LYS A 153 -19.74 23.02 -1.40
C LYS A 153 -18.68 24.11 -1.16
N ARG A 154 -17.38 23.84 -1.29
CA ARG A 154 -16.36 24.89 -1.13
C ARG A 154 -15.63 25.10 -2.46
N ARG A 155 -16.13 26.07 -3.24
CA ARG A 155 -15.31 26.76 -4.24
C ARG A 155 -14.17 27.42 -3.48
N TYR A 156 -12.94 27.01 -3.76
CA TYR A 156 -11.78 27.79 -3.38
C TYR A 156 -11.89 29.12 -4.13
N ILE A 157 -11.98 30.21 -3.36
CA ILE A 157 -11.85 31.61 -3.81
C ILE A 157 -10.36 31.92 -3.84
#